data_AF-A0A1V5TTY2-F1
#
_entry.id   AF-A0A1V5TTY2-F1
#
_cell.length_a   1.000
_cell.length_b   1.000
_cell.length_c   1.000
_cell.angle_alpha   90.00
_cell.angle_beta   90.00
_cell.angle_gamma   90.00
#
_symmetry.space_group_name_H-M   'P 1'
#
loop_
_entity.id
_entity.type
_entity.pdbx_description
1 polymer ?
#
loop_
_entity_poly.entity_id
_entity_poly.type
_entity_poly.pdbx_seq_one_letter_code
_entity_poly.pdbx_strand_id
1 'polypeptide(L)'
;MFCRNCAFEMDLISDVCVRCGEPRGKGDAFCPFCAAPSPADGIECAVCGAPLRAMVTVEQRSRRTAALMGIFLGVFGFHNFYLGYIGKATAQLLMTCLSLVLLTVCLVYGLFITGLCFGLLLPVTWVWSLAEAVAILRGKADRDAFGNPLRE
;
A
#
# COMPACT_ATOMS: atom_id res chain seq x y z
N MET A 1 -32.32 -8.77 -10.78
CA MET A 1 -31.29 -8.84 -9.71
C MET A 1 -31.80 -8.10 -8.49
N PHE A 2 -31.41 -8.45 -7.28
CA PHE A 2 -31.99 -7.86 -6.07
C PHE A 2 -31.09 -6.77 -5.45
N CYS A 3 -31.71 -5.79 -4.80
CA CYS A 3 -31.01 -4.76 -4.04
C CYS A 3 -30.38 -5.38 -2.79
N ARG A 4 -29.09 -5.13 -2.57
CA ARG A 4 -28.33 -5.67 -1.43
C ARG A 4 -28.65 -5.00 -0.09
N ASN A 5 -29.47 -3.95 -0.10
CA ASN A 5 -29.90 -3.22 1.10
C ASN A 5 -31.35 -3.51 1.50
N CYS A 6 -32.28 -3.63 0.53
CA CYS A 6 -33.72 -3.79 0.83
C CYS A 6 -34.39 -5.00 0.18
N ALA A 7 -33.61 -5.90 -0.45
CA ALA A 7 -34.11 -7.12 -1.10
C ALA A 7 -35.12 -6.89 -2.25
N PHE A 8 -35.28 -5.65 -2.72
CA PHE A 8 -36.19 -5.33 -3.82
C PHE A 8 -35.65 -5.78 -5.17
N GLU A 9 -36.51 -6.29 -6.05
CA GLU A 9 -36.13 -6.67 -7.41
C GLU A 9 -35.82 -5.41 -8.24
N MET A 10 -34.62 -5.39 -8.83
CA MET A 10 -34.10 -4.30 -9.64
C MET A 10 -33.93 -4.75 -11.08
N ASP A 11 -34.19 -3.81 -11.99
CA ASP A 11 -33.92 -3.95 -13.40
C ASP A 11 -32.40 -4.00 -13.67
N LEU A 12 -32.01 -4.74 -14.70
CA LEU A 12 -30.63 -4.94 -15.14
C LEU A 12 -29.97 -3.65 -15.64
N ILE A 13 -30.75 -2.62 -15.98
CA ILE A 13 -30.27 -1.33 -16.49
C ILE A 13 -30.25 -0.26 -15.38
N SER A 14 -30.85 -0.53 -14.22
CA SER A 14 -30.95 0.46 -13.13
C SER A 14 -29.65 0.59 -12.33
N ASP A 15 -29.10 1.80 -12.26
CA ASP A 15 -27.89 2.10 -11.46
C ASP A 15 -28.18 2.36 -9.98
N VAL A 16 -29.44 2.64 -9.64
CA VAL A 16 -29.89 2.96 -8.28
C VAL A 16 -31.18 2.23 -7.97
N CYS A 17 -31.32 1.72 -6.75
CA CYS A 17 -32.55 1.08 -6.29
C CYS A 17 -33.67 2.12 -6.14
N VAL A 18 -34.76 1.95 -6.88
CA VAL A 18 -35.94 2.84 -6.83
C VAL A 18 -36.67 2.83 -5.47
N ARG A 19 -36.47 1.79 -4.65
CA ARG A 19 -37.13 1.66 -3.34
C ARG A 19 -36.35 2.29 -2.19
N CYS A 20 -35.03 2.11 -2.15
CA CYS A 20 -34.21 2.55 -1.01
C CYS A 20 -33.15 3.60 -1.35
N GLY A 21 -32.94 3.91 -2.63
CA GLY A 21 -31.95 4.88 -3.09
C GLY A 21 -30.50 4.40 -3.05
N GLU A 22 -30.21 3.17 -2.60
CA GLU A 22 -28.85 2.64 -2.61
C GLU A 22 -28.41 2.30 -4.05
N PRO A 23 -27.19 2.69 -4.46
CA PRO A 23 -26.66 2.35 -5.78
C PRO A 23 -26.48 0.83 -5.96
N ARG A 24 -26.50 0.41 -7.21
CA ARG A 24 -26.37 -0.98 -7.64
C ARG A 24 -25.08 -1.59 -7.09
N GLY A 25 -25.21 -2.77 -6.47
CA GLY A 25 -24.07 -3.55 -5.95
C GLY A 25 -23.55 -3.13 -4.57
N LYS A 26 -24.03 -2.01 -4.01
CA LYS A 26 -23.62 -1.51 -2.69
C LYS A 26 -24.52 -2.07 -1.57
N GLY A 27 -23.92 -2.36 -0.42
CA GLY A 27 -24.54 -3.05 0.71
C GLY A 27 -24.19 -4.54 0.77
N ASP A 28 -24.35 -5.15 1.95
CA ASP A 28 -24.03 -6.56 2.24
C ASP A 28 -25.08 -7.23 3.12
N ALA A 29 -26.30 -6.70 3.16
CA ALA A 29 -27.41 -7.26 3.92
C ALA A 29 -28.14 -8.39 3.18
N PHE A 30 -28.24 -8.30 1.84
CA PHE A 30 -28.95 -9.29 1.01
C PHE A 30 -28.16 -9.74 -0.23
N CYS A 31 -28.44 -10.98 -0.67
CA CYS A 31 -27.90 -11.57 -1.89
C CYS A 31 -28.49 -10.91 -3.15
N PRO A 32 -27.66 -10.49 -4.14
CA PRO A 32 -28.16 -9.88 -5.37
C PRO A 32 -28.83 -10.86 -6.35
N PHE A 33 -28.77 -12.16 -6.08
CA PHE A 33 -29.33 -13.21 -6.95
C PHE A 33 -30.61 -13.84 -6.40
N CYS A 34 -30.72 -14.06 -5.08
CA CYS A 34 -31.88 -14.74 -4.48
C CYS A 34 -32.57 -13.95 -3.35
N ALA A 35 -32.12 -12.72 -3.05
CA ALA A 35 -32.67 -11.89 -1.97
C ALA A 35 -32.56 -12.45 -0.54
N ALA A 36 -31.90 -13.59 -0.34
CA ALA A 36 -31.64 -14.14 1.00
C ALA A 36 -30.70 -13.21 1.80
N PRO A 37 -30.83 -13.16 3.15
CA PRO A 37 -29.91 -12.40 3.99
C PRO A 37 -28.49 -12.92 3.82
N SER A 38 -27.53 -12.02 3.59
CA SER A 38 -26.12 -12.39 3.47
C SER A 38 -25.44 -12.43 4.84
N PRO A 39 -24.64 -13.47 5.13
CA PRO A 39 -23.78 -13.48 6.30
C PRO A 39 -22.69 -12.40 6.16
N ALA A 40 -22.37 -11.71 7.26
CA ALA A 40 -21.45 -10.55 7.28
C ALA A 40 -20.06 -10.83 6.66
N ASP A 41 -19.61 -12.09 6.70
CA ASP A 41 -18.29 -12.54 6.22
C ASP A 41 -18.35 -13.67 5.17
N GLY A 42 -19.53 -13.97 4.60
CA GLY A 42 -19.63 -15.03 3.59
C GLY A 42 -19.15 -14.58 2.22
N ILE A 43 -18.27 -15.38 1.61
CA ILE A 43 -17.82 -15.21 0.21
C ILE A 43 -18.95 -15.62 -0.75
N GLU A 44 -19.78 -16.58 -0.35
CA GLU A 44 -20.88 -17.16 -1.11
C GLU A 44 -22.21 -17.12 -0.33
N CYS A 45 -23.32 -17.13 -1.06
CA CYS A 45 -24.65 -17.16 -0.47
C CYS A 45 -24.97 -18.57 0.02
N ALA A 46 -25.25 -18.74 1.31
CA ALA A 46 -25.62 -20.02 1.91
C ALA A 46 -26.90 -20.65 1.32
N VAL A 47 -27.74 -19.86 0.64
CA VAL A 47 -29.02 -20.32 0.07
C VAL A 47 -28.90 -20.71 -1.40
N CYS A 48 -28.21 -19.91 -2.22
CA CYS A 48 -28.16 -20.11 -3.68
C CYS A 48 -26.75 -20.38 -4.23
N GLY A 49 -25.71 -20.34 -3.41
CA GLY A 49 -24.32 -20.52 -3.82
C GLY A 49 -23.73 -19.37 -4.65
N ALA A 50 -24.48 -18.28 -4.88
CA ALA A 50 -23.97 -17.16 -5.66
C ALA A 50 -22.87 -16.39 -4.91
N PRO A 51 -21.83 -15.89 -5.61
CA PRO A 51 -20.76 -15.12 -4.98
C PRO A 51 -21.30 -13.77 -4.46
N LEU A 52 -21.12 -13.50 -3.16
CA LEU A 52 -21.61 -12.29 -2.48
C LEU A 52 -20.57 -11.17 -2.47
N ARG A 53 -19.29 -11.53 -2.36
CA ARG A 53 -18.18 -10.58 -2.46
C ARG A 53 -17.27 -11.09 -3.56
N ALA A 54 -16.96 -10.22 -4.53
CA ALA A 54 -15.71 -10.37 -5.24
C ALA A 54 -14.63 -10.22 -4.17
N MET A 55 -13.93 -11.31 -3.86
CA MET A 55 -12.78 -11.26 -2.97
C MET A 55 -11.76 -10.36 -3.69
N VAL A 56 -11.78 -9.07 -3.38
CA VAL A 56 -10.70 -8.16 -3.78
C VAL A 56 -9.54 -8.62 -2.95
N THR A 57 -8.77 -9.56 -3.50
CA THR A 57 -7.45 -9.89 -3.00
C THR A 57 -6.61 -8.65 -3.25
N VAL A 58 -6.64 -7.72 -2.32
CA VAL A 58 -5.65 -6.65 -2.28
C VAL A 58 -4.32 -7.37 -2.10
N GLU A 59 -3.44 -7.25 -3.08
CA GLU A 59 -2.11 -7.85 -3.00
C GLU A 59 -1.37 -7.21 -1.82
N GLN A 60 -1.34 -7.92 -0.69
CA GLN A 60 -0.70 -7.44 0.51
C GLN A 60 0.82 -7.54 0.37
N ARG A 61 1.50 -6.43 0.61
CA ARG A 61 2.96 -6.36 0.59
C ARG A 61 3.54 -6.94 1.88
N SER A 62 4.69 -7.60 1.81
CA SER A 62 5.31 -8.26 2.96
C SER A 62 6.13 -7.28 3.82
N ARG A 63 5.87 -7.31 5.12
CA ARG A 63 6.57 -6.56 6.17
C ARG A 63 8.05 -6.91 6.23
N ARG A 64 8.38 -8.20 6.17
CA ARG A 64 9.77 -8.68 6.22
C ARG A 64 10.54 -8.20 5.00
N THR A 65 9.95 -8.29 3.81
CA THR A 65 10.59 -7.81 2.58
C THR A 65 10.81 -6.31 2.63
N ALA A 66 9.83 -5.53 3.10
CA ALA A 66 9.98 -4.07 3.28
C ALA A 66 11.11 -3.73 4.27
N ALA A 67 11.19 -4.42 5.41
CA ALA A 67 12.21 -4.20 6.41
C ALA A 67 13.62 -4.61 5.93
N LEU A 68 13.75 -5.77 5.29
CA LEU A 68 15.02 -6.22 4.72
C LEU A 68 15.51 -5.25 3.64
N MET A 69 14.61 -4.76 2.79
CA MET A 69 14.97 -3.76 1.79
C MET A 69 15.40 -2.44 2.42
N GLY A 70 14.82 -2.05 3.56
CA GLY A 70 15.24 -0.87 4.31
C GLY A 70 16.63 -1.01 4.94
N ILE A 71 17.02 -2.22 5.37
CA ILE A 71 18.35 -2.48 5.95
C ILE A 71 19.43 -2.54 4.87
N PHE A 72 19.20 -3.32 3.81
CA PHE A 72 20.21 -3.57 2.77
C PHE A 72 20.26 -2.49 1.68
N LEU A 73 19.10 -1.94 1.29
CA LEU A 73 18.97 -0.96 0.21
C LEU A 73 18.39 0.38 0.70
N GLY A 74 18.45 0.63 2.00
CA GLY A 74 17.91 1.85 2.61
C GLY A 74 18.52 3.14 2.08
N VAL A 75 19.79 3.12 1.69
CA VAL A 75 20.49 4.29 1.11
C VAL A 75 19.85 4.75 -0.20
N PHE A 76 19.23 3.83 -0.95
CA PHE A 76 18.53 4.12 -2.20
C PHE A 76 17.04 4.45 -2.01
N GLY A 77 16.45 4.12 -0.85
CA GLY A 77 15.04 4.36 -0.55
C GLY A 77 14.06 3.36 -1.18
N PHE A 78 14.51 2.17 -1.60
CA PHE A 78 13.65 1.18 -2.26
C PHE A 78 12.51 0.66 -1.37
N HIS A 79 12.69 0.57 -0.06
CA HIS A 79 11.62 0.18 0.87
C HIS A 79 10.44 1.16 0.85
N ASN A 80 10.69 2.46 0.63
CA ASN A 80 9.65 3.46 0.50
C ASN A 80 8.91 3.33 -0.85
N PHE A 81 9.60 3.00 -1.95
CA PHE A 81 8.95 2.64 -3.21
C PHE A 81 8.10 1.37 -3.07
N TYR A 82 8.59 0.39 -2.32
CA TYR A 82 7.85 -0.84 -2.02
C TYR A 82 6.69 -0.64 -1.05
N LEU A 83 6.63 0.43 -0.29
CA LEU A 83 5.46 0.76 0.53
C LEU A 83 4.52 1.75 -0.18
N GLY A 84 4.86 2.20 -1.39
CA GLY A 84 4.07 3.19 -2.15
C GLY A 84 4.28 4.64 -1.70
N TYR A 85 5.22 4.90 -0.78
CA TYR A 85 5.55 6.26 -0.32
C TYR A 85 6.46 6.98 -1.34
N ILE A 86 5.92 7.28 -2.52
CA ILE A 86 6.68 7.85 -3.65
C ILE A 86 7.39 9.15 -3.26
N GLY A 87 6.75 10.06 -2.53
CA GLY A 87 7.37 11.33 -2.12
C GLY A 87 8.63 11.15 -1.27
N LYS A 88 8.59 10.25 -0.28
CA LYS A 88 9.76 9.93 0.56
C LYS A 88 10.84 9.22 -0.24
N ALA A 89 10.43 8.27 -1.09
CA ALA A 89 11.33 7.46 -1.89
C ALA A 89 12.09 8.31 -2.92
N THR A 90 11.42 9.23 -3.61
CA THR A 90 12.05 10.17 -4.55
C THR A 90 13.00 11.14 -3.84
N ALA A 91 12.62 11.64 -2.66
CA ALA A 91 13.52 12.49 -1.87
C ALA A 91 14.81 11.74 -1.47
N GLN A 92 14.68 10.50 -1.00
CA GLN A 92 15.84 9.66 -0.69
C GLN A 92 16.71 9.43 -1.94
N LEU A 93 16.12 9.01 -3.05
CA LEU A 93 16.85 8.76 -4.30
C LEU A 93 17.61 9.99 -4.80
N LEU A 94 16.98 11.17 -4.76
CA LEU A 94 17.64 12.43 -5.16
C LEU A 94 18.81 12.78 -4.25
N MET A 95 18.66 12.59 -2.94
CA MET A 95 19.77 12.78 -1.98
C MET A 95 20.92 11.80 -2.26
N THR A 96 20.64 10.54 -2.59
CA THR A 96 21.67 9.56 -2.93
C THR A 96 22.38 9.91 -4.24
N CYS A 97 21.62 10.27 -5.28
CA CYS A 97 22.17 10.65 -6.59
C CYS A 97 23.06 11.89 -6.48
N LEU A 98 22.60 12.94 -5.79
CA LEU A 98 23.39 14.15 -5.59
C LEU A 98 24.68 13.85 -4.82
N SER A 99 24.60 13.01 -3.79
CA SER A 99 25.77 12.58 -3.00
C SER A 99 26.79 11.82 -3.86
N LEU A 100 26.34 10.93 -4.74
CA LEU A 100 27.21 10.18 -5.65
C LEU A 100 27.86 11.06 -6.72
N VAL A 101 27.11 11.98 -7.32
CA VAL A 101 27.64 12.93 -8.33
C VAL A 101 28.69 13.85 -7.70
N LEU A 102 28.43 14.35 -6.49
CA LEU A 102 29.41 15.17 -5.77
C LEU A 102 30.64 14.36 -5.38
N LEU A 103 30.49 13.10 -4.97
CA LEU A 103 31.62 12.21 -4.65
C LEU A 103 32.51 11.97 -5.87
N THR A 104 31.93 11.70 -7.05
CA THR A 104 32.72 11.48 -8.28
C THR A 104 33.45 12.74 -8.73
N VAL A 105 32.80 13.90 -8.68
CA VAL A 105 33.45 15.21 -8.93
C VAL A 105 34.60 15.43 -7.95
N CYS A 106 34.40 15.12 -6.66
CA CYS A 106 35.43 15.26 -5.63
C CYS A 106 36.67 14.40 -5.90
N LEU A 107 36.47 13.13 -6.28
CA LEU A 107 37.53 12.18 -6.58
C LEU A 107 38.30 12.56 -7.86
N VAL A 108 37.62 13.08 -8.89
CA VAL A 108 38.23 13.45 -10.17
C VAL A 108 39.03 14.75 -10.06
N TYR A 109 38.50 15.76 -9.38
CA TYR A 109 39.12 17.09 -9.30
C TYR A 109 40.02 17.29 -8.07
N GLY A 110 40.29 16.24 -7.29
CA GLY A 110 41.24 16.27 -6.17
C GLY A 110 40.85 17.23 -5.04
N LEU A 111 39.57 17.60 -4.95
CA LEU A 111 39.06 18.57 -3.98
C LEU A 111 38.90 17.87 -2.63
N PHE A 112 40.01 17.66 -1.92
CA PHE A 112 40.09 16.87 -0.69
C PHE A 112 39.15 17.36 0.44
N ILE A 113 38.65 18.60 0.33
CA ILE A 113 37.87 19.31 1.35
C ILE A 113 36.36 19.02 1.27
N THR A 114 35.80 18.63 0.13
CA THR A 114 34.34 18.40 -0.02
C THR A 114 33.90 16.95 0.25
N GLY A 115 34.77 15.96 0.06
CA GLY A 115 34.46 14.54 0.29
C GLY A 115 34.26 14.21 1.76
N LEU A 116 34.96 14.93 2.65
CA LEU A 116 34.91 14.74 4.10
C LEU A 116 33.67 15.41 4.73
N CYS A 117 33.17 16.51 4.14
CA CYS A 117 31.96 17.20 4.60
C CYS A 117 30.65 16.61 4.05
N PHE A 118 30.62 16.14 2.80
CA PHE A 118 29.40 15.61 2.16
C PHE A 118 29.29 14.07 2.19
N GLY A 119 30.38 13.35 2.47
CA GLY A 119 30.35 11.91 2.77
C GLY A 119 29.50 11.56 4.00
N LEU A 120 29.12 12.56 4.81
CA LEU A 120 28.21 12.46 5.96
C LEU A 120 26.71 12.40 5.58
N LEU A 121 26.30 12.76 4.36
CA LEU A 121 24.90 12.65 3.96
C LEU A 121 24.46 11.19 3.73
N LEU A 122 25.37 10.34 3.27
CA LEU A 122 25.15 8.89 3.11
C LEU A 122 24.78 8.21 4.44
N PRO A 123 25.53 8.38 5.55
CA PRO A 123 25.14 7.81 6.84
C PRO A 123 23.85 8.43 7.39
N VAL A 124 23.54 9.70 7.12
CA VAL A 124 22.25 10.31 7.54
C VAL A 124 21.07 9.61 6.85
N THR A 125 21.13 9.41 5.53
CA THR A 125 20.08 8.69 4.79
C THR A 125 19.99 7.22 5.20
N TRP A 126 21.12 6.58 5.54
CA TRP A 126 21.15 5.21 6.04
C TRP A 126 20.51 5.07 7.42
N VAL A 127 20.83 5.98 8.35
CA VAL A 127 20.24 6.00 9.70
C VAL A 127 18.73 6.26 9.63
N TRP A 128 18.28 7.16 8.76
CA TRP A 128 16.86 7.36 8.48
C TRP A 128 16.20 6.04 8.05
N SER A 129 16.76 5.36 7.04
CA SER A 129 16.17 4.14 6.51
C SER A 129 16.19 2.98 7.51
N LEU A 130 17.20 2.90 8.37
CA LEU A 130 17.22 1.96 9.48
C LEU A 130 16.13 2.27 10.52
N ALA A 131 15.92 3.53 10.87
CA ALA A 131 14.88 3.92 11.80
C ALA A 131 13.49 3.51 11.26
N GLU A 132 13.26 3.68 9.96
CA GLU A 132 12.04 3.21 9.29
C GLU A 132 11.94 1.68 9.26
N ALA A 133 13.01 0.97 8.92
CA ALA A 133 13.04 -0.50 8.92
C ALA A 133 12.72 -1.09 10.31
N VAL A 134 13.29 -0.50 11.38
CA VAL A 134 13.00 -0.90 12.76
C VAL A 134 11.56 -0.57 13.15
N ALA A 135 11.02 0.58 12.72
CA ALA A 135 9.63 0.94 12.96
C ALA A 135 8.64 -0.05 12.31
N ILE A 136 8.96 -0.51 11.09
CA ILE A 136 8.19 -1.55 10.38
C ILE A 136 8.26 -2.89 11.13
N LEU A 137 9.45 -3.33 11.57
CA LEU A 137 9.60 -4.58 12.34
C LEU A 137 8.88 -4.56 13.69
N ARG A 138 8.85 -3.40 14.36
CA ARG A 138 8.12 -3.22 15.63
C ARG A 138 6.61 -3.06 15.44
N GLY A 139 6.09 -3.11 14.21
CA GLY A 139 4.67 -2.93 13.92
C GLY A 139 4.15 -1.52 14.17
N LYS A 140 5.04 -0.52 14.35
CA LYS A 140 4.64 0.89 14.46
C LYS A 140 4.25 1.49 13.11
N ALA A 141 4.74 0.90 12.03
CA ALA A 141 4.43 1.25 10.65
C ALA A 141 3.96 -0.02 9.92
N ASP A 142 2.71 -0.42 10.16
CA ASP A 142 2.10 -1.67 9.68
C ASP A 142 1.26 -1.48 8.41
N ARG A 143 1.25 -0.28 7.82
CA ARG A 143 0.45 0.05 6.64
C ARG A 143 1.27 0.62 5.49
N ASP A 144 0.84 0.29 4.28
CA ASP A 144 1.33 0.90 3.05
C ASP A 144 0.70 2.28 2.80
N ALA A 145 1.15 2.98 1.76
CA ALA A 145 0.63 4.29 1.35
C ALA A 145 -0.84 4.25 0.89
N PHE A 146 -1.39 3.06 0.63
CA PHE A 146 -2.77 2.84 0.20
C PHE A 146 -3.69 2.48 1.39
N GLY A 147 -3.15 2.39 2.61
CA GLY A 147 -3.88 2.05 3.82
C GLY A 147 -4.06 0.55 4.07
N ASN A 148 -3.43 -0.31 3.25
CA ASN A 148 -3.51 -1.76 3.40
C ASN A 148 -2.54 -2.24 4.48
N PRO A 149 -2.94 -3.23 5.29
CA PRO A 149 -2.04 -3.85 6.26
C PRO A 149 -0.95 -4.65 5.57
N LEU A 150 0.27 -4.59 6.12
CA LEU A 150 1.39 -5.39 5.67
C LEU A 150 1.25 -6.83 6.15
N ARG A 151 1.50 -7.77 5.24
CA ARG A 151 1.56 -9.20 5.55
C ARG A 151 2.81 -9.50 6.36
N GLU A 152 2.72 -10.42 7.32
CA GLU A 152 3.83 -10.77 8.22
C GLU A 152 5.12 -11.27 7.56
#